data_AF-A0A946DX71-F1
#
_entry.id   AF-A0A946DX71-F1
#
_cell.length_a   1.000
_cell.length_b   1.000
_cell.length_c   1.000
_cell.angle_alpha   90.00
_cell.angle_beta   90.00
_cell.angle_gamma   90.00
#
_symmetry.space_group_name_H-M   'P 1'
#
loop_
_entity.id
_entity.type
_entity.pdbx_description
1 polymer ?
#
loop_
_entity_poly.entity_id
_entity_poly.type
_entity_poly.pdbx_seq_one_letter_code
_entity_poly.pdbx_strand_id
1 'polypeptide(L)'
;MTISDNTDPLPRLLAIMAQLRNPDGGCPWDVEQTFATIAPYTIEEAYEVADAIEKEDWASLKDELGDLLFQVVFHSQMASEDGHFAFDDVARAISDKMTRRHPHVFGDQTGIDDADAQTVNWETQKAAERTALAQSEGRKPSAL
;
A
#
# COMPACT_ATOMS: atom_id res chain seq x y z
N MET A 1 1.25 -28.27 -8.16
CA MET A 1 2.19 -27.32 -8.79
C MET A 1 3.05 -26.78 -7.66
N THR A 2 4.29 -27.25 -7.54
CA THR A 2 5.19 -26.83 -6.46
C THR A 2 5.46 -25.34 -6.62
N ILE A 3 5.46 -24.58 -5.51
CA ILE A 3 5.99 -23.21 -5.45
C ILE A 3 7.50 -23.32 -5.71
N SER A 4 7.87 -23.56 -6.96
CA SER A 4 9.24 -23.74 -7.41
C SER A 4 9.81 -22.36 -7.69
N ASP A 5 10.70 -21.92 -6.81
CA ASP A 5 11.89 -21.13 -7.11
C ASP A 5 11.68 -19.91 -8.03
N ASN A 6 10.67 -19.09 -7.72
CA ASN A 6 10.58 -17.77 -8.33
C ASN A 6 11.69 -16.90 -7.71
N THR A 7 12.72 -16.58 -8.50
CA THR A 7 13.86 -15.73 -8.07
C THR A 7 13.45 -14.29 -7.75
N ASP A 8 12.22 -13.90 -8.10
CA ASP A 8 11.65 -12.59 -7.80
C ASP A 8 10.87 -12.62 -6.45
N PRO A 9 11.31 -11.88 -5.42
CA PRO A 9 10.72 -11.92 -4.08
C PRO A 9 9.23 -11.56 -4.02
N LEU A 10 8.78 -10.57 -4.79
CA LEU A 10 7.41 -10.07 -4.68
C LEU A 10 6.39 -11.00 -5.35
N PRO A 11 6.60 -11.48 -6.59
CA PRO A 11 5.77 -12.54 -7.17
C PRO A 11 5.72 -13.80 -6.31
N ARG A 12 6.82 -14.15 -5.63
CA ARG A 12 6.82 -15.26 -4.65
C ARG A 12 5.87 -14.99 -3.48
N LEU A 13 5.89 -13.78 -2.90
CA LEU A 13 4.98 -13.39 -1.82
C LEU A 13 3.51 -13.44 -2.25
N LEU A 14 3.19 -12.91 -3.43
CA LEU A 14 1.83 -12.95 -3.99
C LEU A 14 1.35 -14.40 -4.20
N ALA A 15 2.22 -15.27 -4.72
CA ALA A 15 1.90 -16.68 -4.89
C ALA A 15 1.69 -17.43 -3.57
N ILE A 16 2.47 -17.08 -2.53
CA ILE A 16 2.26 -17.63 -1.17
C ILE A 16 0.89 -17.21 -0.65
N MET A 17 0.53 -15.93 -0.72
CA MET A 17 -0.78 -15.44 -0.28
C MET A 17 -1.94 -16.13 -1.01
N ALA A 18 -1.87 -16.24 -2.33
CA ALA A 18 -2.88 -16.93 -3.13
C ALA A 18 -3.03 -18.41 -2.72
N GLN A 19 -1.93 -19.08 -2.36
CA GLN A 19 -1.97 -20.45 -1.85
C GLN A 19 -2.53 -20.54 -0.42
N LEU A 20 -2.19 -19.60 0.46
CA LEU A 20 -2.72 -19.53 1.82
C LEU A 20 -4.25 -19.34 1.82
N ARG A 21 -4.76 -18.50 0.94
CA ARG A 21 -6.20 -18.22 0.81
C ARG A 21 -6.95 -19.12 -0.18
N ASN A 22 -6.31 -20.16 -0.71
CA ASN A 22 -6.97 -21.09 -1.60
C ASN A 22 -8.08 -21.86 -0.84
N PRO A 23 -9.37 -21.81 -1.27
CA PRO A 23 -10.45 -22.54 -0.61
C PRO A 23 -10.24 -24.07 -0.66
N ASP A 24 -9.52 -24.56 -1.66
CA ASP A 24 -9.19 -25.97 -1.86
C ASP A 24 -7.79 -26.29 -1.33
N GLY A 25 -7.65 -26.30 0.00
CA GLY A 25 -6.43 -26.77 0.69
C GLY A 25 -5.45 -25.68 1.12
N GLY A 26 -5.89 -24.41 1.15
CA GLY A 26 -5.21 -23.33 1.86
C GLY A 26 -5.33 -23.44 3.39
N CYS A 27 -4.85 -22.42 4.08
CA CYS A 27 -4.93 -22.32 5.52
C CYS A 27 -6.36 -21.89 5.93
N PRO A 28 -7.06 -22.67 6.79
CA PRO A 28 -8.42 -22.33 7.19
C PRO A 28 -8.55 -20.95 7.85
N TRP A 29 -7.56 -20.56 8.65
CA TRP A 29 -7.56 -19.24 9.29
C TRP A 29 -7.46 -18.13 8.25
N ASP A 30 -6.52 -18.25 7.31
CA ASP A 30 -6.32 -17.25 6.26
C ASP A 30 -7.56 -17.12 5.38
N VAL A 31 -8.19 -18.23 4.99
CA VAL A 31 -9.42 -18.24 4.16
C VAL A 31 -10.61 -17.56 4.87
N GLU A 32 -10.76 -17.72 6.18
CA GLU A 32 -11.89 -17.14 6.94
C GLU A 32 -11.77 -15.62 7.13
N GLN A 33 -10.58 -15.04 6.92
CA GLN A 33 -10.38 -13.60 7.15
C GLN A 33 -11.13 -12.73 6.13
N THR A 34 -11.51 -11.55 6.62
CA THR A 34 -12.16 -10.48 5.87
C THR A 34 -11.37 -9.18 6.02
N PHE A 35 -11.67 -8.17 5.20
CA PHE A 35 -11.09 -6.82 5.36
C PHE A 35 -11.20 -6.30 6.80
N ALA A 36 -12.34 -6.51 7.45
CA ALA A 36 -12.59 -6.02 8.80
C ALA A 36 -11.76 -6.76 9.87
N THR A 37 -11.51 -8.06 9.69
CA THR A 37 -10.72 -8.85 10.66
C THR A 37 -9.23 -8.62 10.49
N ILE A 38 -8.76 -8.29 9.28
CA ILE A 38 -7.34 -7.97 9.02
C ILE A 38 -6.97 -6.52 9.37
N ALA A 39 -7.91 -5.57 9.29
CA ALA A 39 -7.61 -4.16 9.52
C ALA A 39 -6.91 -3.83 10.86
N PRO A 40 -7.25 -4.46 12.01
CA PRO A 40 -6.52 -4.25 13.26
C PRO A 40 -5.06 -4.67 13.18
N TYR A 41 -4.75 -5.81 12.55
CA TYR A 41 -3.38 -6.28 12.35
C TYR A 41 -2.59 -5.29 11.49
N THR A 42 -3.19 -4.75 10.43
CA THR A 42 -2.55 -3.69 9.62
C THR A 42 -2.13 -2.47 10.44
N ILE A 43 -2.89 -2.12 11.48
CA ILE A 43 -2.55 -1.01 12.38
C ILE A 43 -1.42 -1.43 13.33
N GLU A 44 -1.47 -2.66 13.85
CA GLU A 44 -0.44 -3.24 14.72
C GLU A 44 0.94 -3.24 14.04
N GLU A 45 1.06 -3.77 12.83
CA GLU A 45 2.34 -3.79 12.08
C GLU A 45 2.90 -2.37 11.87
N ALA A 46 2.02 -1.38 11.65
CA ALA A 46 2.44 0.01 11.50
C ALA A 46 3.02 0.60 12.80
N TYR A 47 2.51 0.17 13.95
CA TYR A 47 3.09 0.52 15.25
C TYR A 47 4.40 -0.21 15.50
N GLU A 48 4.53 -1.47 15.11
CA GLU A 48 5.77 -2.24 15.26
C GLU A 48 6.89 -1.68 14.38
N VAL A 49 6.60 -1.28 13.14
CA VAL A 49 7.53 -0.51 12.30
C VAL A 49 7.99 0.77 13.00
N ALA A 50 7.07 1.52 13.62
CA ALA A 50 7.42 2.76 14.32
C ALA A 50 8.29 2.51 15.56
N ASP A 51 7.99 1.48 16.34
CA ASP A 51 8.74 1.06 17.51
C ASP A 51 10.15 0.56 17.15
N ALA A 52 10.29 -0.22 16.07
CA ALA A 52 11.59 -0.66 15.57
C ALA A 52 12.47 0.53 15.14
N ILE A 53 11.88 1.56 14.51
CA ILE A 53 12.60 2.80 14.18
C ILE A 53 13.03 3.55 15.44
N GLU A 54 12.14 3.70 16.44
CA GLU A 54 12.45 4.40 17.69
C GLU A 54 13.62 3.75 18.44
N LYS A 55 13.72 2.41 18.37
CA LYS A 55 14.78 1.62 19.00
C LYS A 55 16.06 1.51 18.15
N GLU A 56 16.07 2.07 16.94
CA GLU A 56 17.13 1.84 15.94
C GLU A 56 17.41 0.33 15.70
N ASP A 57 16.38 -0.51 15.82
CA ASP A 57 16.49 -1.94 15.60
C ASP A 57 16.30 -2.26 14.13
N TRP A 58 17.37 -2.14 13.37
CA TRP A 58 17.37 -2.34 11.91
C TRP A 58 17.07 -3.78 11.50
N ALA A 59 17.29 -4.76 12.39
CA ALA A 59 16.94 -6.13 12.12
C ALA A 59 15.42 -6.31 12.19
N SER A 60 14.82 -5.89 13.30
CA SER A 60 13.36 -5.94 13.47
C SER A 60 12.65 -5.08 12.43
N LEU A 61 13.15 -3.88 12.11
CA LEU A 61 12.55 -3.02 11.08
C LEU A 61 12.37 -3.73 9.74
N LYS A 62 13.32 -4.56 9.32
CA LYS A 62 13.21 -5.31 8.07
C LYS A 62 12.06 -6.31 8.13
N ASP A 63 11.90 -6.98 9.27
CA ASP A 63 10.87 -7.99 9.48
C ASP A 63 9.49 -7.32 9.56
N GLU A 64 9.33 -6.24 10.35
CA GLU A 64 8.07 -5.50 10.47
C GLU A 64 7.62 -4.84 9.15
N LEU A 65 8.57 -4.34 8.34
CA LEU A 65 8.25 -3.85 6.98
C LEU A 65 7.75 -4.98 6.07
N GLY A 66 8.25 -6.20 6.28
CA GLY A 66 7.80 -7.40 5.60
C GLY A 66 6.36 -7.76 6.00
N ASP A 67 6.06 -7.71 7.28
CA ASP A 67 4.73 -8.01 7.82
C ASP A 67 3.71 -6.95 7.41
N LEU A 68 4.06 -5.66 7.47
CA LEU A 68 3.22 -4.58 6.93
C LEU A 68 2.96 -4.75 5.42
N LEU A 69 3.97 -5.16 4.64
CA LEU A 69 3.79 -5.47 3.22
C LEU A 69 2.87 -6.69 3.03
N PHE A 70 2.98 -7.71 3.88
CA PHE A 70 2.11 -8.88 3.86
C PHE A 70 0.65 -8.48 4.09
N GLN A 71 0.36 -7.55 4.99
CA GLN A 71 -1.00 -7.02 5.20
C GLN A 71 -1.56 -6.35 3.94
N VAL A 72 -0.75 -5.58 3.20
CA VAL A 72 -1.16 -4.98 1.91
C VAL A 72 -1.48 -6.07 0.87
N VAL A 73 -0.65 -7.10 0.79
CA VAL A 73 -0.86 -8.25 -0.09
C VAL A 73 -2.13 -9.01 0.30
N PHE A 74 -2.42 -9.17 1.60
CA PHE A 74 -3.60 -9.84 2.11
C PHE A 74 -4.89 -9.13 1.66
N HIS A 75 -5.00 -7.82 1.92
CA HIS A 75 -6.15 -7.04 1.46
C HIS A 75 -6.28 -7.04 -0.06
N SER A 76 -5.17 -6.98 -0.79
CA SER A 76 -5.17 -7.03 -2.26
C SER A 76 -5.64 -8.39 -2.79
N GLN A 77 -5.28 -9.48 -2.13
CA GLN A 77 -5.75 -10.82 -2.47
C GLN A 77 -7.26 -10.95 -2.25
N MET A 78 -7.77 -10.52 -1.09
CA MET A 78 -9.22 -10.49 -0.82
C MET A 78 -9.98 -9.62 -1.83
N ALA A 79 -9.44 -8.44 -2.15
CA ALA A 79 -10.04 -7.56 -3.15
C ALA A 79 -10.06 -8.18 -4.55
N SER A 80 -9.04 -8.96 -4.90
CA SER A 80 -8.99 -9.67 -6.17
C SER A 80 -9.98 -10.82 -6.22
N GLU A 81 -10.16 -11.55 -5.11
CA GLU A 81 -11.16 -12.62 -4.97
C GLU A 81 -12.58 -12.09 -5.16
N ASP A 82 -12.88 -10.91 -4.62
CA ASP A 82 -14.18 -10.26 -4.73
C ASP A 82 -14.36 -9.43 -6.03
N GLY A 83 -13.35 -9.38 -6.90
CA GLY A 83 -13.40 -8.67 -8.18
C GLY A 83 -13.37 -7.13 -8.05
N HIS A 84 -12.83 -6.60 -6.96
CA HIS A 84 -12.70 -5.17 -6.73
C HIS A 84 -11.45 -4.57 -7.40
N PHE A 85 -10.27 -5.08 -7.05
CA PHE A 85 -8.96 -4.67 -7.59
C PHE A 85 -7.88 -5.70 -7.24
N ALA A 86 -6.74 -5.68 -7.93
CA ALA A 86 -5.60 -6.53 -7.64
C ALA A 86 -4.41 -5.74 -7.04
N PHE A 87 -3.39 -6.45 -6.56
CA PHE A 87 -2.17 -5.84 -6.04
C PHE A 87 -1.51 -4.88 -7.04
N ASP A 88 -1.50 -5.23 -8.33
CA ASP A 88 -0.96 -4.40 -9.40
C ASP A 88 -1.67 -3.05 -9.52
N ASP A 89 -2.98 -3.00 -9.22
CA ASP A 89 -3.75 -1.76 -9.23
C ASP A 89 -3.34 -0.86 -8.06
N VAL A 90 -3.09 -1.44 -6.89
CA VAL A 90 -2.57 -0.73 -5.71
C VAL A 90 -1.19 -0.13 -6.03
N ALA A 91 -0.28 -0.96 -6.55
CA ALA A 91 1.08 -0.55 -6.91
C ALA A 91 1.10 0.52 -8.01
N ARG A 92 0.24 0.39 -9.02
CA ARG A 92 0.08 1.39 -10.09
C ARG A 92 -0.48 2.70 -9.55
N ALA A 93 -1.54 2.64 -8.73
CA ALA A 93 -2.18 3.83 -8.18
C ALA A 93 -1.22 4.65 -7.29
N ILE A 94 -0.39 4.00 -6.47
CA ILE A 94 0.62 4.71 -5.68
C ILE A 94 1.75 5.25 -6.55
N SER A 95 2.22 4.48 -7.54
CA SER A 95 3.28 4.90 -8.46
C SER A 95 2.88 6.14 -9.26
N ASP A 96 1.73 6.10 -9.92
CA ASP A 96 1.18 7.23 -10.70
C ASP A 96 0.99 8.47 -9.82
N LYS A 97 0.53 8.27 -8.57
CA LYS A 97 0.39 9.36 -7.60
C LYS A 97 1.75 9.95 -7.23
N MET A 98 2.76 9.14 -6.96
CA MET A 98 4.11 9.63 -6.61
C MET A 98 4.75 10.35 -7.78
N THR A 99 4.68 9.82 -9.00
CA THR A 99 5.21 10.46 -10.21
C THR A 99 4.53 11.80 -10.47
N ARG A 100 3.19 11.87 -10.37
CA ARG A 100 2.44 13.13 -10.52
C ARG A 100 2.80 14.16 -9.46
N ARG A 101 3.01 13.74 -8.19
CA ARG A 101 3.32 14.64 -7.07
C ARG A 101 4.77 15.09 -6.97
N HIS A 102 5.65 14.52 -7.78
CA HIS A 102 7.06 14.92 -7.86
C HIS A 102 7.45 15.31 -9.29
N PRO A 103 6.79 16.32 -9.89
CA PRO A 103 7.10 16.76 -11.24
C PRO A 103 8.49 17.37 -11.37
N HIS A 104 9.13 17.74 -10.25
CA HIS A 104 10.52 18.19 -10.20
C HIS A 104 11.53 17.04 -10.24
N VAL A 105 11.10 15.81 -9.95
CA VAL A 105 11.94 14.60 -10.07
C VAL A 105 11.68 13.89 -11.40
N PHE A 106 10.40 13.79 -11.80
CA PHE A 106 9.97 12.96 -12.93
C PHE A 106 9.47 13.74 -14.16
N GLY A 107 9.53 15.07 -14.12
CA GLY A 107 9.15 15.95 -15.23
C GLY A 107 10.07 17.16 -15.32
N ASP A 108 9.57 18.24 -15.90
CA ASP A 108 10.37 19.44 -16.20
C ASP A 108 10.14 20.61 -15.21
N GLN A 109 9.38 20.40 -14.14
CA GLN A 109 9.05 21.48 -13.20
C GLN A 109 10.26 21.84 -12.33
N THR A 110 10.74 23.07 -12.43
CA THR A 110 11.85 23.59 -11.60
C THR A 110 11.32 24.41 -10.42
N GLY A 111 12.18 24.71 -9.44
CA GLY A 111 11.86 25.62 -8.31
C GLY A 111 11.27 24.92 -7.08
N ILE A 112 11.48 23.61 -6.95
CA ILE A 112 11.30 22.87 -5.70
C ILE A 112 12.71 22.57 -5.19
N ASP A 113 13.27 23.53 -4.48
CA ASP A 113 14.71 23.55 -4.17
C ASP A 113 14.99 23.06 -2.73
N ASP A 114 13.96 22.93 -1.89
CA ASP A 114 14.05 22.47 -0.51
C ASP A 114 12.79 21.70 -0.03
N ALA A 115 12.88 21.17 1.20
CA ALA A 115 11.82 20.37 1.82
C ALA A 115 10.54 21.17 2.11
N ASP A 116 10.66 22.46 2.42
CA ASP A 116 9.51 23.32 2.71
C ASP A 116 8.72 23.61 1.43
N ALA A 117 9.43 23.94 0.34
CA ALA A 117 8.86 24.10 -0.99
C ALA A 117 8.16 22.80 -1.45
N GLN A 118 8.76 21.64 -1.20
CA GLN A 118 8.14 20.36 -1.53
C GLN A 118 6.88 20.08 -0.70
N THR A 119 6.88 20.41 0.59
CA THR A 119 5.72 20.27 1.48
C THR A 119 4.55 21.13 1.00
N VAL A 120 4.81 22.39 0.64
CA VAL A 120 3.78 23.31 0.11
C VAL A 120 3.21 22.80 -1.21
N ASN A 121 4.07 22.36 -2.13
CA ASN A 121 3.64 21.76 -3.40
C ASN A 121 2.76 20.52 -3.17
N TRP A 122 3.16 19.64 -2.26
CA TRP A 122 2.41 18.43 -1.91
C TRP A 122 1.01 18.72 -1.39
N GLU A 123 0.87 19.65 -0.44
CA GLU A 123 -0.44 20.02 0.12
C GLU A 123 -1.33 20.75 -0.91
N THR A 124 -0.73 21.56 -1.79
CA THR A 124 -1.44 22.21 -2.91
C THR A 124 -2.05 21.16 -3.84
N GLN A 125 -1.28 20.13 -4.22
CA GLN A 125 -1.76 19.06 -5.08
C GLN A 125 -2.83 18.20 -4.41
N LYS A 126 -2.68 17.87 -3.12
CA LYS A 126 -3.74 17.20 -2.35
C LYS A 126 -5.04 17.99 -2.34
N ALA A 127 -4.99 19.30 -2.14
CA ALA A 127 -6.17 20.15 -2.14
C ALA A 127 -6.89 20.17 -3.50
N ALA A 128 -6.12 20.23 -4.60
CA ALA A 128 -6.65 20.14 -5.95
C ALA A 128 -7.33 18.78 -6.20
N GLU A 129 -6.70 17.67 -5.80
CA GLU A 129 -7.27 16.32 -5.92
C GLU A 129 -8.58 16.18 -5.14
N ARG A 130 -8.64 16.64 -3.89
CA ARG A 130 -9.88 16.64 -3.09
C ARG A 130 -11.01 17.42 -3.78
N THR A 131 -10.67 18.54 -4.42
CA THR A 131 -11.64 19.37 -5.14
C THR A 131 -12.18 18.63 -6.37
N ALA A 132 -11.30 17.99 -7.15
CA ALA A 132 -11.68 17.22 -8.34
C ALA A 132 -12.56 16.00 -7.97
N LEU A 133 -12.20 15.26 -6.93
CA LEU A 133 -12.99 14.14 -6.41
C LEU A 133 -14.39 14.60 -5.96
N ALA A 134 -14.46 15.66 -5.14
CA ALA A 134 -15.73 16.21 -4.68
C ALA A 134 -16.63 16.65 -5.85
N GLN A 135 -16.06 17.25 -6.89
CA GLN A 135 -16.79 17.61 -8.12
C GLN A 135 -17.31 16.38 -8.88
N SER A 136 -16.50 15.31 -8.98
CA SER A 136 -16.89 14.07 -9.65
C SER A 136 -18.00 13.31 -8.93
N GLU A 137 -18.06 13.42 -7.60
CA GLU A 137 -19.05 12.76 -6.73
C GLU A 137 -20.27 13.65 -6.41
N GLY A 138 -20.30 14.90 -6.91
CA GLY A 138 -21.36 15.86 -6.59
C GLY A 138 -21.40 16.29 -5.12
N ARG A 139 -20.29 16.13 -4.38
CA ARG A 139 -20.14 16.48 -2.96
C ARG A 139 -19.43 17.83 -2.80
N LYS A 140 -19.63 18.51 -1.67
CA LYS A 140 -18.79 19.67 -1.30
C LYS A 140 -17.40 19.20 -0.83
N PRO A 141 -16.30 19.86 -1.22
CA PRO A 141 -14.96 19.49 -0.76
C PRO A 141 -14.86 19.53 0.77
N SER A 142 -14.34 18.47 1.38
CA SER A 142 -14.05 18.41 2.83
C SER A 142 -12.67 19.02 3.11
N ALA A 143 -12.57 19.80 4.19
CA ALA A 143 -11.33 20.43 4.67
C ALA A 143 -10.51 19.51 5.60
N LEU A 144 -11.07 18.35 5.97
CA LEU A 144 -10.38 17.29 6.69
C LEU A 144 -9.75 16.32 5.70
#